data_AF-A0A2V6MEF8-F1
#
_entry.id   AF-A0A2V6MEF8-F1
#
_cell.length_a   1.000
_cell.length_b   1.000
_cell.length_c   1.000
_cell.angle_alpha   90.00
_cell.angle_beta   90.00
_cell.angle_gamma   90.00
#
_symmetry.space_group_name_H-M   'P 1'
#
loop_
_entity.id
_entity.type
_entity.pdbx_description
1 polymer ?
#
loop_
_entity_poly.entity_id
_entity_poly.type
_entity_poly.pdbx_seq_one_letter_code
_entity_poly.pdbx_strand_id
1 'polypeptide(L)'
;VRAAGAYARLGLAQAKLGNGSAAQEQCDKAAKLLLSAANDPANAMARRVRAIAFGDLGEAYATLATNNGSRDSAKQEWRAARDMYQRSLNVLQELQKSGILDADEIPEVDNTGRKLADCEAALKTSR
;
A
#
# COMPACT_ATOMS: atom_id res chain seq x y z
N VAL A 1 -8.14 11.20 -2.00
CA VAL A 1 -6.80 10.59 -2.20
C VAL A 1 -5.68 11.24 -1.38
N ARG A 2 -5.48 12.58 -1.37
CA ARG A 2 -4.40 13.21 -0.58
C ARG A 2 -4.47 12.91 0.93
N ALA A 3 -5.65 13.07 1.53
CA ALA A 3 -5.86 12.71 2.94
C ALA A 3 -5.58 11.22 3.22
N ALA A 4 -5.84 10.33 2.25
CA ALA A 4 -5.56 8.91 2.41
C ALA A 4 -4.05 8.64 2.50
N GLY A 5 -3.23 9.31 1.69
CA GLY A 5 -1.77 9.21 1.79
C GLY A 5 -1.24 9.68 3.14
N ALA A 6 -1.82 10.74 3.71
CA ALA A 6 -1.44 11.21 5.05
C ALA A 6 -1.75 10.16 6.13
N TYR A 7 -2.94 9.57 6.10
CA TYR A 7 -3.31 8.50 7.02
C TYR A 7 -2.45 7.24 6.84
N ALA A 8 -2.13 6.85 5.59
CA ALA A 8 -1.27 5.71 5.32
C ALA A 8 0.14 5.89 5.91
N ARG A 9 0.75 7.06 5.73
CA ARG A 9 2.07 7.37 6.30
C ARG A 9 2.06 7.45 7.82
N LEU A 10 1.00 8.00 8.41
CA LEU A 10 0.85 7.99 9.86
C LEU A 10 0.68 6.55 10.39
N GLY A 11 -0.10 5.72 9.69
CA GLY A 11 -0.23 4.30 9.99
C GLY A 11 1.11 3.57 9.94
N LEU A 12 1.90 3.81 8.90
CA LEU A 12 3.25 3.27 8.76
C LEU A 12 4.17 3.72 9.90
N ALA A 13 4.16 5.01 10.25
CA ALA A 13 4.96 5.52 11.35
C ALA A 13 4.58 4.87 12.69
N GLN A 14 3.27 4.75 12.98
CA GLN A 14 2.79 4.06 14.17
C GLN A 14 3.16 2.58 14.17
N ALA A 15 3.09 1.90 13.02
CA ALA A 15 3.47 0.50 12.90
C ALA A 15 4.95 0.29 13.21
N LYS A 16 5.82 1.16 12.67
CA LYS A 16 7.28 1.16 12.93
C LYS A 16 7.61 1.43 14.39
N LEU A 17 6.79 2.22 15.09
CA LEU A 17 6.90 2.46 16.53
C LEU A 17 6.34 1.33 17.40
N GLY A 18 5.77 0.27 16.80
CA GLY A 18 5.13 -0.83 17.53
C GLY A 18 3.72 -0.53 18.04
N ASN A 19 3.16 0.63 17.69
CA ASN A 19 1.82 1.05 18.10
C ASN A 19 0.75 0.44 17.18
N GLY A 20 0.58 -0.89 17.26
CA GLY A 20 -0.25 -1.66 16.33
C GLY A 20 -1.70 -1.18 16.23
N SER A 21 -2.36 -0.87 17.36
CA SER A 21 -3.75 -0.39 17.36
C SER A 21 -3.90 0.97 16.67
N ALA A 22 -3.00 1.91 16.97
CA ALA A 22 -3.00 3.23 16.34
C ALA A 22 -2.68 3.14 14.84
N ALA A 23 -1.76 2.25 14.46
CA ALA A 23 -1.44 1.98 13.08
C ALA A 23 -2.64 1.44 12.30
N GLN A 24 -3.33 0.44 12.85
CA GLN A 24 -4.52 -0.16 12.25
C GLN A 24 -5.61 0.89 12.03
N GLU A 25 -5.88 1.75 13.01
CA GLU A 25 -6.88 2.82 12.90
C GLU A 25 -6.59 3.76 11.73
N GLN A 26 -5.33 4.18 11.55
CA GLN A 26 -4.99 5.06 10.43
C GLN A 26 -5.02 4.31 9.09
N CYS A 27 -4.63 3.04 9.07
CA CYS A 27 -4.74 2.21 7.87
C CYS A 27 -6.20 2.08 7.41
N ASP A 28 -7.13 1.84 8.34
CA ASP A 28 -8.56 1.74 8.02
C ASP A 28 -9.13 3.05 7.46
N LYS A 29 -8.71 4.20 8.02
CA LYS A 29 -9.06 5.53 7.47
C LYS A 29 -8.51 5.72 6.05
N ALA A 30 -7.24 5.36 5.83
CA ALA A 30 -6.63 5.45 4.51
C ALA A 30 -7.34 4.57 3.48
N ALA A 31 -7.60 3.30 3.83
CA ALA A 31 -8.30 2.34 2.99
C ALA A 31 -9.70 2.85 2.61
N LYS A 32 -10.49 3.31 3.59
CA LYS A 32 -11.83 3.85 3.36
C LYS A 32 -11.81 5.04 2.39
N LEU A 33 -10.84 5.95 2.54
CA LEU A 33 -10.70 7.11 1.66
C LEU A 33 -10.21 6.75 0.25
N LEU A 34 -9.37 5.73 0.11
CA LEU A 34 -8.90 5.25 -1.20
C LEU A 34 -10.01 4.54 -1.97
N LEU A 35 -10.77 3.68 -1.30
CA LEU A 35 -11.86 2.90 -1.90
C LEU A 35 -13.08 3.76 -2.24
N SER A 36 -13.33 4.84 -1.50
CA SER A 36 -14.47 5.75 -1.77
C SER A 36 -14.15 6.89 -2.74
N ALA A 37 -12.87 7.16 -3.01
CA ALA A 37 -12.50 8.25 -3.91
C ALA A 37 -12.85 7.91 -5.37
N ALA A 38 -13.51 8.84 -6.07
CA ALA A 38 -13.80 8.72 -7.50
C ALA A 38 -12.53 8.42 -8.31
N ASN A 39 -12.62 7.48 -9.26
CA ASN A 39 -11.54 7.19 -10.20
C ASN A 39 -11.72 8.05 -11.44
N ASP A 40 -10.83 9.04 -11.62
CA ASP A 40 -10.75 9.80 -12.86
C ASP A 40 -9.59 9.24 -13.69
N PRO A 41 -9.86 8.45 -14.74
CA PRO A 41 -8.82 7.83 -15.56
C PRO A 41 -8.02 8.86 -16.37
N ALA A 42 -8.58 10.05 -16.64
CA ALA A 42 -7.91 11.10 -17.41
C ALA A 42 -6.96 11.94 -16.53
N ASN A 43 -7.16 11.95 -15.22
CA ASN A 43 -6.34 12.73 -14.30
C ASN A 43 -5.09 11.96 -13.85
N ALA A 44 -4.02 12.09 -14.63
CA ALA A 44 -2.71 11.49 -14.36
C ALA A 44 -2.19 11.78 -12.93
N MET A 45 -2.33 13.02 -12.46
CA MET A 45 -1.86 13.40 -11.12
C MET A 45 -2.66 12.71 -10.01
N ALA A 46 -3.99 12.62 -10.16
CA ALA A 46 -4.82 11.89 -9.20
C ALA A 46 -4.48 10.40 -9.16
N ARG A 47 -4.19 9.80 -10.32
CA ARG A 47 -3.75 8.40 -10.44
C ARG A 47 -2.40 8.17 -9.76
N ARG A 48 -1.41 9.05 -9.98
CA ARG A 48 -0.12 9.01 -9.26
C ARG A 48 -0.30 9.05 -7.75
N VAL A 49 -1.04 10.03 -7.24
CA VAL A 49 -1.29 10.17 -5.80
C VAL A 49 -2.00 8.95 -5.24
N ARG A 50 -2.90 8.34 -6.01
CA ARG A 50 -3.58 7.11 -5.62
C ARG A 50 -2.63 5.91 -5.56
N ALA A 51 -1.75 5.74 -6.54
CA ALA A 51 -0.74 4.70 -6.53
C ALA A 51 0.16 4.81 -5.30
N ILE A 52 0.72 6.00 -5.05
CA ILE A 52 1.57 6.26 -3.88
C ILE A 52 0.83 5.94 -2.58
N ALA A 53 -0.41 6.38 -2.44
CA ALA A 53 -1.18 6.13 -1.23
C ALA A 53 -1.51 4.64 -1.02
N PHE A 54 -1.73 3.88 -2.10
CA PHE A 54 -1.85 2.42 -2.01
C PHE A 54 -0.50 1.77 -1.62
N GLY A 55 0.62 2.22 -2.17
CA GLY A 55 1.95 1.73 -1.81
C GLY A 55 2.29 1.98 -0.33
N ASP A 56 2.08 3.21 0.14
CA ASP A 56 2.28 3.59 1.55
C ASP A 56 1.42 2.75 2.49
N LEU A 57 0.16 2.49 2.12
CA LEU A 57 -0.76 1.68 2.91
C LEU A 57 -0.37 0.19 2.90
N GLY A 58 0.13 -0.31 1.77
CA GLY A 58 0.71 -1.66 1.69
C GLY A 58 1.90 -1.83 2.64
N GLU A 59 2.78 -0.82 2.72
CA GLU A 59 3.92 -0.84 3.63
C GLU A 59 3.50 -0.81 5.09
N ALA A 60 2.47 -0.02 5.42
CA ALA A 60 1.93 0.04 6.77
C ALA A 60 1.39 -1.33 7.22
N TYR A 61 0.59 -1.99 6.38
CA TYR A 61 0.08 -3.33 6.68
C TYR A 61 1.19 -4.39 6.75
N ALA A 62 2.19 -4.36 5.87
CA ALA A 62 3.32 -5.28 5.93
C ALA A 62 4.13 -5.13 7.23
N THR A 63 4.30 -3.89 7.69
CA THR A 63 4.99 -3.59 8.95
C THR A 63 4.17 -4.09 10.14
N LEU A 64 2.85 -3.86 10.14
CA LEU A 64 1.94 -4.42 11.14
C LEU A 64 2.06 -5.94 11.21
N ALA A 65 1.99 -6.60 10.06
CA ALA A 65 2.09 -8.05 9.94
C ALA A 65 3.40 -8.62 10.49
N THR A 66 4.51 -7.91 10.25
CA THR A 66 5.83 -8.29 10.75
C THR A 66 5.93 -8.15 12.27
N ASN A 67 5.28 -7.13 12.83
CA ASN A 67 5.32 -6.83 14.26
C ASN A 67 4.24 -7.57 15.07
N ASN A 68 3.35 -8.30 14.40
CA ASN A 68 2.22 -8.95 15.05
C ASN A 68 2.63 -10.29 15.69
N GLY A 69 2.36 -10.44 16.99
CA GLY A 69 2.60 -11.68 17.71
C GLY A 69 1.58 -12.80 17.41
N SER A 70 0.44 -12.46 16.82
CA SER A 70 -0.60 -13.41 16.42
C SER A 70 -0.43 -13.80 14.96
N ARG A 71 -0.25 -15.10 14.69
CA ARG A 71 -0.09 -15.63 13.32
C ARG A 71 -1.30 -15.32 12.44
N ASP A 72 -2.52 -15.45 12.97
CA ASP A 72 -3.74 -15.23 12.19
C ASP A 72 -3.92 -13.76 11.84
N SER A 73 -3.65 -12.86 12.79
CA SER A 73 -3.69 -11.41 12.57
C SER A 73 -2.61 -10.98 11.58
N ALA A 74 -1.37 -11.47 11.75
CA ALA A 74 -0.29 -11.24 10.80
C ALA A 74 -0.68 -11.67 9.38
N LYS A 75 -1.34 -12.83 9.24
CA LYS A 75 -1.79 -13.34 7.94
C LYS A 75 -2.87 -12.46 7.30
N GLN A 76 -3.76 -11.87 8.09
CA GLN A 76 -4.74 -10.90 7.59
C GLN A 76 -4.07 -9.61 7.14
N GLU A 77 -3.11 -9.10 7.91
CA GLU A 77 -2.34 -7.90 7.59
C GLU A 77 -1.47 -8.11 6.34
N TRP A 78 -0.82 -9.26 6.18
CA TRP A 78 -0.11 -9.62 4.94
C TRP A 78 -1.02 -9.69 3.71
N ARG A 79 -2.27 -10.18 3.87
CA ARG A 79 -3.25 -10.16 2.77
C ARG A 79 -3.66 -8.74 2.40
N ALA A 80 -3.85 -7.87 3.39
CA ALA A 80 -4.16 -6.46 3.17
C ALA A 80 -2.98 -5.75 2.47
N ALA A 81 -1.75 -5.97 2.93
CA ALA A 81 -0.54 -5.45 2.30
C ALA A 81 -0.44 -5.85 0.82
N ARG A 82 -0.62 -7.14 0.53
CA ARG A 82 -0.63 -7.67 -0.83
C ARG A 82 -1.69 -7.00 -1.71
N ASP A 83 -2.93 -6.84 -1.23
CA ASP A 83 -3.99 -6.18 -2.01
C ASP A 83 -3.65 -4.73 -2.34
N MET A 84 -3.10 -3.99 -1.38
CA MET A 84 -2.72 -2.59 -1.58
C MET A 84 -1.54 -2.45 -2.54
N TYR A 85 -0.50 -3.28 -2.41
CA TYR A 85 0.62 -3.27 -3.37
C TYR A 85 0.18 -3.68 -4.78
N GLN A 86 -0.70 -4.66 -4.92
CA GLN A 86 -1.25 -5.03 -6.23
C GLN A 86 -1.99 -3.85 -6.88
N ARG A 87 -2.79 -3.10 -6.12
CA ARG A 87 -3.50 -1.91 -6.62
C ARG A 87 -2.54 -0.79 -7.00
N SER A 88 -1.51 -0.55 -6.19
CA SER A 88 -0.45 0.40 -6.52
C SER A 88 0.23 0.03 -7.84
N LEU A 89 0.68 -1.23 -7.94
CA LEU A 89 1.40 -1.74 -9.11
C LEU A 89 0.56 -1.62 -10.38
N ASN A 90 -0.73 -1.97 -10.32
CA ASN A 90 -1.62 -1.86 -11.48
C ASN A 90 -1.68 -0.41 -12.00
N VAL A 91 -1.84 0.57 -11.11
CA VAL A 91 -1.89 1.99 -11.51
C VAL A 91 -0.55 2.45 -12.05
N LEU A 92 0.57 2.09 -11.40
CA LEU A 92 1.91 2.44 -11.86
C LEU A 92 2.21 1.87 -13.25
N GLN A 93 1.87 0.61 -13.50
CA GLN A 93 2.04 -0.04 -14.80
C GLN A 93 1.20 0.62 -15.90
N GLU A 94 -0.02 1.03 -15.59
CA GLU A 94 -0.83 1.78 -16.55
C GLU A 94 -0.23 3.15 -16.87
N LEU A 95 0.24 3.88 -15.84
CA LEU A 95 0.90 5.19 -16.03
C LEU A 95 2.20 5.04 -16.85
N GLN A 96 2.97 3.98 -16.60
CA GLN A 96 4.17 3.66 -17.37
C GLN A 96 3.85 3.36 -18.83
N LYS A 97 2.85 2.51 -19.10
CA LYS A 97 2.40 2.20 -20.47
C LYS A 97 1.89 3.42 -21.23
N SER A 98 1.30 4.39 -20.52
CA SER A 98 0.87 5.66 -21.09
C SER A 98 2.00 6.69 -21.26
N GLY A 99 3.26 6.35 -20.93
CA GLY A 99 4.40 7.26 -21.01
C GLY A 99 4.33 8.44 -20.04
N ILE A 100 3.53 8.31 -18.97
CA ILE A 100 3.29 9.38 -18.00
C ILE A 100 4.41 9.44 -16.97
N LEU A 101 4.90 8.28 -16.50
CA LEU A 101 5.95 8.22 -15.48
C LEU A 101 7.27 8.76 -16.02
N ASP A 102 7.95 9.57 -15.22
CA ASP A 102 9.31 10.02 -15.52
C ASP A 102 10.38 8.99 -15.09
N ALA A 103 11.65 9.30 -15.39
CA ALA A 103 12.77 8.42 -15.10
C ALA A 103 12.97 8.12 -13.59
N ASP A 104 12.55 9.04 -12.72
CA ASP A 104 12.67 8.89 -11.27
C ASP A 104 11.51 8.05 -10.71
N GLU A 105 10.34 8.08 -11.37
CA GLU A 105 9.15 7.31 -11.00
C GLU A 105 9.17 5.86 -11.52
N ILE A 106 9.84 5.59 -12.65
CA ILE A 106 9.89 4.25 -13.27
C ILE A 106 10.39 3.15 -12.30
N PRO A 107 11.47 3.35 -11.52
CA PRO A 107 11.93 2.34 -10.57
C PRO A 107 10.90 1.94 -9.50
N GLU A 108 9.89 2.78 -9.24
CA GLU A 108 8.86 2.47 -8.24
C GLU A 108 7.92 1.34 -8.70
N VAL A 109 7.81 1.09 -10.01
CA VAL A 109 7.09 -0.07 -10.56
C VAL A 109 7.75 -1.38 -10.08
N ASP A 110 9.07 -1.49 -10.23
CA ASP A 110 9.83 -2.67 -9.83
C ASP A 110 9.92 -2.80 -8.31
N ASN A 111 10.04 -1.69 -7.59
CA ASN A 111 10.01 -1.66 -6.13
C ASN A 111 8.67 -2.19 -5.59
N THR A 112 7.55 -1.69 -6.10
CA THR A 112 6.21 -2.14 -5.72
C THR A 112 6.02 -3.63 -6.08
N GLY A 113 6.53 -4.07 -7.22
CA GLY A 113 6.50 -5.48 -7.63
C GLY A 113 7.26 -6.40 -6.66
N ARG A 114 8.44 -6.00 -6.19
CA ARG A 114 9.20 -6.75 -5.17
C ARG A 114 8.45 -6.84 -3.85
N LYS A 115 7.93 -5.70 -3.35
CA LYS A 115 7.14 -5.64 -2.11
C LYS A 115 5.89 -6.54 -2.17
N LEU A 116 5.24 -6.64 -3.33
CA LEU A 116 4.14 -7.57 -3.57
C LEU A 116 4.61 -9.03 -3.45
N ALA A 117 5.72 -9.38 -4.09
CA ALA A 117 6.29 -10.73 -4.03
C ALA A 117 6.69 -11.14 -2.60
N ASP A 118 7.23 -10.20 -1.81
CA ASP A 118 7.56 -10.42 -0.40
C ASP A 118 6.31 -10.77 0.42
N CYS A 119 5.19 -10.06 0.19
CA CYS A 119 3.91 -10.38 0.83
C CYS A 119 3.42 -11.78 0.46
N GLU A 120 3.56 -12.18 -0.81
CA GLU A 120 3.17 -13.52 -1.26
C GLU A 120 4.05 -14.62 -0.64
N ALA A 121 5.35 -14.37 -0.51
CA ALA A 121 6.27 -15.27 0.17
C ALA A 121 5.89 -15.42 1.66
N ALA A 122 5.64 -14.31 2.36
CA ALA A 122 5.20 -14.33 3.76
C ALA A 122 3.90 -15.14 3.95
N LEU A 123 2.94 -14.99 3.04
CA LEU A 123 1.67 -15.73 3.06
C LEU A 123 1.80 -17.23 2.79
N LYS A 124 2.82 -17.67 2.04
CA LYS A 124 3.11 -19.09 1.81
C LYS A 124 3.72 -19.74 3.05
N THR A 125 4.60 -19.03 3.74
CA THR A 125 5.29 -19.51 4.96
C THR A 125 4.36 -19.54 6.18
N SER A 126 3.31 -18.71 6.20
CA SER A 126 2.28 -18.68 7.25
C SER A 126 1.10 -19.64 6.99
N ARG A 127 1.33 -20.69 6.21
CA ARG A 127 0.39 -21.82 6.04
C ARG A 127 0.43 -22.79 7.22
#